data_AF-A0A9P3QSY3-F1
#
_entry.id   AF-A0A9P3QSY3-F1
#
_cell.length_a   1.000
_cell.length_b   1.000
_cell.length_c   1.000
_cell.angle_alpha   90.00
_cell.angle_beta   90.00
_cell.angle_gamma   90.00
#
_symmetry.space_group_name_H-M   'P 1'
#
loop_
_entity.id
_entity.type
_entity.pdbx_description
1 polymer ?
#
loop_
_entity_poly.entity_id
_entity_poly.type
_entity_poly.pdbx_seq_one_letter_code
_entity_poly.pdbx_strand_id
1 'polypeptide(L)' 'METITSLLLAAQQGNEQAMNHLYQQFRPLLLKESTRNGELDLDCYQELSEHFIKLILAFKVQQ' A
#
# COMPACT_ATOMS: atom_id res chain seq x y z
N MET A 1 -0.96 -13.99 -14.91
CA MET A 1 -0.55 -13.53 -13.57
C MET A 1 -0.31 -12.05 -13.68
N GLU A 2 -1.06 -11.24 -12.92
CA GLU A 2 -0.75 -9.82 -12.79
C GLU A 2 0.53 -9.66 -11.97
N THR A 3 1.44 -8.81 -12.44
CA THR A 3 2.67 -8.49 -11.72
C THR A 3 2.43 -7.28 -10.82
N ILE A 4 3.29 -7.08 -9.82
CA ILE A 4 3.25 -5.86 -8.98
C ILE A 4 3.34 -4.62 -9.87
N THR A 5 4.16 -4.65 -10.93
CA THR A 5 4.29 -3.55 -11.89
C THR A 5 2.99 -3.26 -12.63
N SER A 6 2.26 -4.28 -13.12
CA SER A 6 0.98 -4.06 -13.81
C SER A 6 -0.08 -3.50 -12.87
N LEU A 7 -0.13 -3.97 -11.63
CA LEU A 7 -1.04 -3.44 -10.60
C LEU A 7 -0.71 -1.99 -10.26
N LEU A 8 0.57 -1.65 -10.14
CA LEU A 8 1.01 -0.30 -9.80
C LEU A 8 0.64 0.70 -10.90
N LEU A 9 0.87 0.36 -12.16
CA LEU A 9 0.47 1.20 -13.30
C LEU A 9 -1.06 1.37 -13.36
N ALA A 10 -1.83 0.31 -13.12
CA ALA A 10 -3.30 0.40 -13.09
C ALA A 10 -3.80 1.27 -11.92
N ALA A 11 -3.22 1.12 -10.73
CA ALA A 11 -3.57 1.90 -9.56
C ALA A 11 -3.29 3.41 -9.77
N GLN A 12 -2.17 3.74 -10.42
CA GLN A 12 -1.83 5.12 -10.80
C GLN A 12 -2.79 5.74 -11.82
N GLN A 13 -3.47 4.92 -12.62
CA GLN A 13 -4.50 5.36 -13.56
C GLN A 13 -5.90 5.49 -12.92
N GLY A 14 -6.01 5.33 -11.59
CA GLY A 14 -7.27 5.44 -10.86
C GLY A 14 -8.04 4.12 -10.73
N ASN A 15 -7.44 2.98 -11.07
CA ASN A 15 -8.07 1.68 -10.82
C ASN A 15 -8.06 1.34 -9.32
N GLU A 16 -9.19 1.57 -8.66
CA GLU A 16 -9.37 1.31 -7.23
C GLU A 16 -9.18 -0.18 -6.85
N GLN A 17 -9.54 -1.12 -7.73
CA GLN A 17 -9.33 -2.55 -7.47
C GLN A 17 -7.85 -2.90 -7.45
N ALA A 18 -7.06 -2.32 -8.36
CA ALA A 18 -5.62 -2.51 -8.39
C ALA A 18 -4.94 -1.91 -7.14
N MET A 19 -5.37 -0.71 -6.71
CA MET A 19 -4.90 -0.09 -5.47
C MET A 19 -5.25 -0.97 -4.25
N ASN A 20 -6.49 -1.45 -4.17
CA ASN A 20 -6.90 -2.34 -3.09
C ASN A 20 -6.09 -3.65 -3.09
N HIS A 21 -5.82 -4.23 -4.26
CA HIS A 21 -4.99 -5.44 -4.35
C HIS A 21 -3.59 -5.18 -3.78
N LEU A 22 -2.93 -4.09 -4.20
CA LEU A 22 -1.63 -3.69 -3.66
C LEU A 22 -1.70 -3.46 -2.15
N TYR A 23 -2.70 -2.72 -1.68
CA TYR A 23 -2.87 -2.47 -0.26
C TYR A 23 -3.02 -3.76 0.54
N GLN A 24 -3.84 -4.72 0.09
CA GLN A 24 -4.02 -6.00 0.77
C GLN A 24 -2.72 -6.83 0.81
N GLN A 25 -1.89 -6.79 -0.23
CA GLN A 25 -0.59 -7.47 -0.24
C GLN A 25 0.36 -6.92 0.84
N PHE A 26 0.37 -5.60 1.04
CA PHE A 26 1.26 -4.95 2.01
C PHE A 26 0.63 -4.75 3.40
N ARG A 27 -0.68 -4.96 3.54
CA ARG A 27 -1.42 -4.80 4.81
C ARG A 27 -0.78 -5.54 6.01
N PRO A 28 -0.27 -6.78 5.87
CA PRO A 28 0.41 -7.45 6.98
C PRO A 28 1.65 -6.70 7.49
N LEU A 29 2.41 -6.06 6.58
CA LEU A 29 3.56 -5.24 6.93
C LEU A 29 3.13 -3.96 7.63
N LEU A 30 2.10 -3.27 7.11
CA LEU A 30 1.57 -2.05 7.73
C LEU A 30 1.12 -2.32 9.17
N LEU A 31 0.36 -3.41 9.39
CA LEU A 31 -0.08 -3.84 10.72
C LEU A 31 1.09 -4.17 11.65
N LYS A 32 2.11 -4.87 11.14
CA LYS A 32 3.30 -5.21 11.92
C LYS A 32 4.05 -3.96 12.38
N GLU A 33 4.26 -3.01 11.48
CA GLU A 33 5.05 -1.80 11.78
C GLU A 33 4.30 -0.81 12.67
N SER A 34 2.96 -0.81 12.63
CA SER A 34 2.10 -0.04 13.54
C SER A 34 1.80 -0.74 14.87
N THR A 35 2.31 -1.95 15.11
CA THR A 35 2.09 -2.67 16.37
C THR A 35 3.30 -2.55 17.29
N ARG A 36 3.06 -2.23 18.56
CA ARG A 36 4.08 -2.13 19.61
C ARG A 36 3.59 -2.85 20.86
N ASN A 37 4.40 -3.74 21.42
CA ASN A 37 4.06 -4.53 22.61
C ASN A 37 2.72 -5.29 22.51
N GLY A 38 2.32 -5.72 21.31
CA GLY A 38 1.06 -6.42 21.07
C GLY A 38 -0.17 -5.52 20.90
N GLU A 39 0.00 -4.20 21.04
CA GLU A 39 -1.06 -3.22 20.84
C GLU A 39 -0.88 -2.52 19.48
N LEU A 40 -1.98 -2.39 18.76
CA LEU A 40 -2.02 -1.67 17.48
C LEU A 40 -2.19 -0.19 17.74
N ASP A 41 -1.23 0.61 17.31
CA ASP A 41 -1.36 2.06 17.22
C ASP A 41 -2.15 2.39 15.94
N LEU A 42 -3.42 2.78 16.12
CA LEU A 42 -4.33 3.06 15.01
C LEU A 42 -3.92 4.30 14.22
N ASP A 43 -3.36 5.32 14.89
CA ASP A 43 -2.91 6.54 14.24
C ASP A 43 -1.67 6.24 13.40
N CYS A 44 -0.73 5.46 13.94
CA CYS A 44 0.43 4.98 13.18
C CYS A 44 0.00 4.12 11.98
N TYR A 45 -0.98 3.23 12.15
CA TYR A 45 -1.50 2.42 11.04
C TYR A 45 -2.14 3.28 9.94
N GLN A 46 -2.89 4.31 10.32
CA GLN A 46 -3.50 5.25 9.37
C GLN A 46 -2.42 6.03 8.60
N GLU A 47 -1.43 6.60 9.30
CA GLU A 47 -0.33 7.34 8.70
C GLU A 47 0.47 6.46 7.71
N LEU A 48 0.82 5.23 8.10
CA LEU A 48 1.50 4.28 7.22
C LEU A 48 0.65 3.92 6.00
N SER A 49 -0.66 3.75 6.19
CA SER A 49 -1.60 3.45 5.10
C SER A 49 -1.70 4.60 4.10
N GLU A 50 -1.83 5.84 4.58
CA GLU A 50 -1.86 7.02 3.73
C GLU A 50 -0.54 7.23 3.00
N HIS A 51 0.59 7.05 3.70
CA HIS A 51 1.91 7.17 3.11
C HIS A 51 2.15 6.12 2.02
N PHE A 52 1.69 4.88 2.24
CA PHE A 52 1.74 3.82 1.24
C PHE A 52 1.00 4.22 -0.05
N ILE A 53 -0.24 4.72 0.07
CA ILE A 53 -1.05 5.15 -1.09
C ILE A 53 -0.34 6.28 -1.83
N LYS A 54 0.17 7.30 -1.12
CA LYS A 54 0.92 8.41 -1.70
C LYS A 54 2.16 7.93 -2.47
N LEU A 55 2.90 6.97 -1.89
CA LEU A 55 4.08 6.39 -2.53
C LEU A 55 3.71 5.63 -3.81
N ILE A 56 2.65 4.83 -3.81
CA ILE A 56 2.18 4.12 -5.02
C ILE A 56 1.83 5.11 -6.13
N LEU A 57 1.15 6.21 -5.80
CA LEU A 57 0.81 7.24 -6.79
C LEU A 57 2.04 8.00 -7.32
N ALA A 58 3.06 8.21 -6.49
CA ALA A 58 4.28 8.93 -6.87
C ALA A 58 5.37 8.04 -7.50
N PHE A 59 5.25 6.71 -7.38
CA PHE A 59 6.30 5.77 -7.77
C PHE A 59 6.58 5.80 -9.27
N LYS A 60 7.84 5.96 -9.66
CA LYS A 60 8.23 5.94 -11.08
C LYS A 60 8.66 4.54 -11.48
N VAL A 61 7.87 3.88 -12.32
CA VAL A 61 8.27 2.63 -12.95
C VAL A 61 9.30 2.94 -14.03
N GLN A 62 10.53 2.49 -13.85
CA GLN A 62 11.51 2.48 -14.94
C GLN A 62 11.15 1.35 -15.91
N GLN A 63 10.97 1.72 -17.18
CA GLN A 63 10.75 0.78 -18.29
C GLN A 63 12.07 0.33 -18.88
#